data_AF-A0A351GPK8-F1
#
_entry.id   AF-A0A351GPK8-F1
#
_cell.length_a   1.000
_cell.length_b   1.000
_cell.length_c   1.000
_cell.angle_alpha   90.00
_cell.angle_beta   90.00
_cell.angle_gamma   90.00
#
_symmetry.space_group_name_H-M   'P 1'
#
loop_
_entity.id
_entity.type
_entity.pdbx_description
1 polymer ?
#
loop_
_entity_poly.entity_id
_entity_poly.type
_entity_poly.pdbx_seq_one_letter_code
_entity_poly.pdbx_strand_id
1 'polypeptide(L)'
;MIEFPNISPEIFSINVFGIHLALRWYAMAYILGLILAWRIAYFAVSRPLIWPRNQAPLDPVQLEDLLTYCILGVIIGGRLG
;
A
#
# COMPACT_ATOMS: atom_id res chain seq x y z
N MET A 1 -35.40 -3.00 5.76
CA MET A 1 -34.22 -3.53 5.03
C MET A 1 -33.56 -2.32 4.38
N ILE A 2 -32.30 -2.01 4.71
CA ILE A 2 -31.59 -0.89 4.08
C ILE A 2 -31.05 -1.42 2.75
N GLU A 3 -31.49 -0.83 1.63
CA GLU A 3 -30.97 -1.21 0.32
C GLU A 3 -29.52 -0.74 0.19
N PHE A 4 -28.68 -1.62 -0.36
CA PHE A 4 -27.30 -1.26 -0.62
C PHE A 4 -27.26 -0.21 -1.74
N PRO A 5 -26.53 0.90 -1.56
CA PRO A 5 -26.47 1.94 -2.57
C PRO A 5 -25.81 1.42 -3.83
N ASN A 6 -26.37 1.76 -4.99
CA ASN A 6 -25.88 1.34 -6.31
C ASN A 6 -24.64 2.15 -6.73
N ILE A 7 -23.55 1.99 -5.98
CA ILE A 7 -22.25 2.61 -6.26
C ILE A 7 -21.48 1.67 -7.19
N SER A 8 -21.05 2.18 -8.35
CA SER A 8 -20.19 1.42 -9.26
C SER A 8 -18.87 1.08 -8.55
N PRO A 9 -18.42 -0.19 -8.58
CA PRO A 9 -17.14 -0.58 -8.00
C PRO A 9 -15.94 -0.03 -8.78
N GLU A 10 -16.17 0.46 -10.00
CA GLU A 10 -15.15 0.97 -10.91
C GLU A 10 -15.05 2.50 -10.80
N ILE A 11 -13.83 3.00 -10.68
CA ILE A 11 -13.50 4.43 -10.75
C ILE A 11 -13.50 4.85 -12.22
N PHE A 12 -12.72 4.14 -13.04
CA PHE A 12 -12.69 4.29 -14.49
C PHE A 12 -12.27 2.97 -15.12
N SER A 13 -12.67 2.76 -16.37
CA SER A 13 -12.22 1.65 -17.19
C SER A 13 -11.59 2.16 -18.47
N ILE A 14 -10.47 1.57 -18.85
CA ILE A 14 -9.74 1.91 -20.07
C ILE A 14 -9.59 0.65 -20.90
N ASN A 15 -9.91 0.75 -22.18
CA ASN A 15 -9.64 -0.29 -23.16
C ASN A 15 -8.31 -0.02 -23.84
N VAL A 16 -7.32 -0.87 -23.59
CA VAL A 16 -5.96 -0.71 -24.12
C VAL A 16 -5.54 -2.00 -24.81
N PHE A 17 -5.26 -1.95 -26.12
CA PHE A 17 -4.87 -3.11 -26.94
C PHE A 17 -5.79 -4.34 -26.82
N GLY A 18 -7.10 -4.13 -26.65
CA GLY A 18 -8.08 -5.22 -26.47
C GLY A 18 -8.17 -5.77 -25.04
N ILE A 19 -7.43 -5.20 -24.10
CA ILE A 19 -7.49 -5.54 -22.66
C ILE A 19 -8.37 -4.50 -21.95
N HIS A 20 -9.41 -4.98 -21.27
CA HIS A 20 -10.33 -4.15 -20.50
C HIS A 20 -9.77 -3.98 -19.08
N LEU A 21 -9.14 -2.83 -18.81
CA LEU A 21 -8.56 -2.49 -17.51
C LEU A 21 -9.54 -1.62 -16.73
N ALA A 22 -10.24 -2.21 -15.75
CA ALA A 22 -11.12 -1.50 -14.83
C ALA A 22 -10.40 -1.20 -13.51
N LEU A 23 -10.12 0.07 -13.22
CA LEU A 23 -9.60 0.48 -11.92
C LEU A 23 -10.75 0.50 -10.92
N ARG A 24 -10.66 -0.31 -9.88
CA ARG A 24 -11.69 -0.42 -8.83
C ARG A 24 -11.34 0.40 -7.59
N TRP A 25 -12.36 0.80 -6.84
CA TRP A 25 -12.20 1.53 -5.57
C TRP A 25 -11.33 0.78 -4.56
N TYR A 26 -11.44 -0.54 -4.48
CA TYR A 26 -10.59 -1.32 -3.57
C TYR A 26 -9.12 -1.24 -3.96
N ALA A 27 -8.80 -1.22 -5.26
CA ALA A 27 -7.42 -1.14 -5.73
C ALA A 27 -6.81 0.21 -5.36
N MET A 28 -7.60 1.28 -5.50
CA MET A 28 -7.20 2.60 -5.04
C MET A 28 -6.99 2.65 -3.53
N ALA A 29 -7.86 2.00 -2.75
CA ALA A 29 -7.71 1.91 -1.30
C ALA A 29 -6.42 1.18 -0.90
N TYR A 30 -6.05 0.09 -1.59
CA TYR A 30 -4.78 -0.60 -1.35
C TYR A 30 -3.57 0.29 -1.65
N ILE A 31 -3.57 0.99 -2.79
CA ILE A 31 -2.47 1.88 -3.19
C ILE A 31 -2.32 3.01 -2.16
N LEU A 32 -3.42 3.67 -1.80
CA LEU A 32 -3.40 4.75 -0.80
C LEU A 32 -2.94 4.23 0.57
N GLY A 33 -3.42 3.07 1.00
CA GLY A 33 -3.01 2.45 2.26
C GLY A 33 -1.51 2.17 2.29
N LEU A 34 -0.95 1.66 1.19
CA LEU A 34 0.47 1.35 1.09
C LEU A 34 1.33 2.62 1.10
N ILE A 35 0.94 3.65 0.35
CA ILE A 35 1.62 4.97 0.34
C ILE A 35 1.58 5.59 1.75
N LEU A 36 0.43 5.53 2.42
CA LEU A 36 0.27 6.10 3.75
C LEU A 36 1.13 5.34 4.79
N ALA A 37 1.13 4.01 4.75
CA ALA A 37 1.96 3.19 5.61
C ALA A 37 3.45 3.51 5.43
N TRP A 38 3.92 3.59 4.17
CA TRP A 38 5.29 3.99 3.87
C TRP A 38 5.61 5.39 4.41
N ARG A 39 4.74 6.38 4.15
CA ARG A 39 4.97 7.76 4.63
C ARG A 39 5.06 7.86 6.14
N ILE A 40 4.19 7.17 6.86
CA ILE A 40 4.21 7.15 8.33
C ILE A 40 5.51 6.50 8.82
N ALA A 41 5.89 5.36 8.26
CA ALA A 41 7.11 4.66 8.65
C ALA A 41 8.37 5.49 8.35
N TYR A 42 8.44 6.09 7.16
CA TYR A 42 9.55 6.95 6.75
C TYR A 42 9.69 8.16 7.68
N PHE A 43 8.56 8.80 8.00
CA PHE A 43 8.53 9.94 8.91
C PHE A 43 8.97 9.56 10.33
N ALA A 44 8.56 8.39 10.82
CA ALA A 44 8.96 7.88 12.12
C ALA A 44 10.47 7.60 12.18
N VAL A 45 11.01 6.94 11.15
CA VAL A 45 12.44 6.59 11.07
C VAL A 45 13.32 7.84 10.87
N SER A 46 12.84 8.83 10.12
CA SER A 46 13.57 10.08 9.88
C SER A 46 13.66 11.01 11.10
N ARG A 47 13.06 10.64 12.24
CA ARG A 47 13.02 11.44 13.46
C ARG A 47 13.63 10.69 14.64
N PRO A 48 14.96 10.68 14.79
CA PRO A 48 15.61 9.91 15.87
C PRO A 48 15.15 10.32 17.28
N LEU A 49 14.71 11.57 17.44
CA LEU A 49 14.23 12.15 18.70
C LEU A 49 13.01 11.44 19.32
N ILE A 50 12.21 10.73 18.52
CA ILE A 50 11.04 9.99 19.03
C ILE A 50 11.41 8.59 19.52
N TRP A 51 12.66 8.18 19.34
CA TRP A 51 13.15 6.85 19.66
C TRP A 51 14.10 6.86 20.87
N PRO A 52 14.14 5.76 21.65
CA PRO A 52 15.07 5.65 22.77
C PRO A 52 16.50 5.91 22.35
N ARG A 53 17.25 6.64 23.19
CA ARG A 53 18.65 7.02 22.92
C ARG A 53 18.85 7.87 21.66
N ASN A 54 17.81 8.53 21.18
CA ASN A 54 17.84 9.39 19.99
C ASN A 54 18.34 8.63 18.74
N GLN A 55 18.00 7.34 18.63
CA GLN A 55 18.43 6.47 17.55
C GLN A 55 17.24 5.69 17.00
N ALA A 56 16.92 5.92 15.73
CA ALA A 56 15.90 5.15 15.04
C ALA A 56 16.36 3.68 14.89
N PRO A 57 15.42 2.72 14.89
CA PRO A 57 15.75 1.30 14.82
C PRO A 57 16.26 0.86 13.43
N LEU A 58 16.01 1.67 12.40
CA LEU A 58 16.30 1.39 11.00
C LEU A 58 16.75 2.70 10.35
N ASP A 59 17.52 2.62 9.27
CA ASP A 59 17.72 3.75 8.36
C ASP A 59 16.62 3.80 7.28
N PRO A 60 16.36 4.97 6.67
CA PRO A 60 15.33 5.09 5.63
C PRO A 60 15.50 4.11 4.45
N VAL A 61 16.75 3.83 4.05
CA VAL A 61 17.06 2.85 3.00
C VAL A 61 16.63 1.43 3.41
N GLN A 62 16.93 1.05 4.66
CA GLN A 62 16.56 -0.27 5.18
C GLN A 62 15.04 -0.43 5.29
N LEU A 63 14.31 0.66 5.55
CA LEU A 63 12.85 0.67 5.53
C LEU A 63 12.30 0.39 4.11
N GLU A 64 12.89 0.99 3.08
CA GLU A 64 12.48 0.76 1.68
C GLU A 64 12.75 -0.68 1.25
N ASP A 65 13.91 -1.23 1.62
CA ASP A 65 14.23 -2.64 1.40
C ASP A 65 13.21 -3.56 2.08
N LEU A 66 12.90 -3.30 3.36
CA LEU A 66 11.92 -4.07 4.12
C LEU A 66 10.53 -4.02 3.47
N LEU A 67 10.08 -2.86 3.03
CA LEU A 67 8.79 -2.71 2.36
C LEU A 67 8.75 -3.47 1.04
N THR A 68 9.84 -3.47 0.29
CA THR A 68 9.96 -4.24 -0.96
C THR A 68 9.83 -5.74 -0.69
N TYR A 69 10.54 -6.26 0.31
CA TYR A 69 10.40 -7.66 0.72
C TYR A 69 9.01 -8.00 1.25
N CYS A 70 8.36 -7.08 2.00
CA CYS A 70 6.99 -7.27 2.45
C CYS A 70 6.02 -7.39 1.26
N ILE A 71 6.12 -6.52 0.26
CA ILE A 71 5.29 -6.57 -0.94
C ILE A 71 5.49 -7.89 -1.68
N LEU A 72 6.74 -8.30 -1.89
CA LEU A 72 7.05 -9.59 -2.50
C LEU A 72 6.49 -10.75 -1.69
N GLY A 73 6.62 -10.71 -0.37
CA GLY A 73 6.08 -11.71 0.54
C GLY A 73 4.56 -11.83 0.46
N VAL A 74 3.82 -10.71 0.35
CA VAL A 74 2.37 -10.73 0.16
C VAL A 74 1.99 -11.32 -1.19
N ILE A 75 2.71 -10.98 -2.26
CA ILE A 75 2.45 -11.52 -3.60
C ILE A 75 2.68 -13.03 -3.63
N ILE A 76 3.82 -13.49 -3.09
CA ILE A 76 4.19 -14.91 -3.07
C ILE A 76 3.27 -15.68 -2.11
N GLY A 77 3.05 -15.17 -0.90
CA GLY A 77 2.20 -15.79 0.10
C GLY A 77 0.74 -15.93 -0.35
N GLY A 78 0.20 -14.93 -1.04
CA GLY A 78 -1.13 -15.00 -1.64
C GLY A 78 -1.26 -16.02 -2.79
N ARG A 79 -0.13 -16.53 -3.32
CA ARG A 79 -0.09 -17.58 -4.36
C ARG A 79 0.20 -18.98 -3.82
N LEU A 80 0.74 -19.08 -2.61
CA LEU A 80 1.00 -20.35 -1.92
C LEU A 80 -0.12 -20.74 -0.93
N GLY A 81 -1.01 -19.80 -0.61
CA GLY A 81 -2.21 -20.04 0.20
C GLY A 81 -3.33 -20.77 -0.52
#